data_AF-A0A432ME40-F1
#
_entry.id   AF-A0A432ME40-F1
#
_cell.length_a   1.000
_cell.length_b   1.000
_cell.length_c   1.000
_cell.angle_alpha   90.00
_cell.angle_beta   90.00
_cell.angle_gamma   90.00
#
_symmetry.space_group_name_H-M   'P 1'
#
loop_
_entity.id
_entity.type
_entity.pdbx_description
1 polymer ?
#
loop_
_entity_poly.entity_id
_entity_poly.type
_entity_poly.pdbx_seq_one_letter_code
_entity_poly.pdbx_strand_id
1 'polypeptide(L)'
;MILDRIASLLRTCDGNAPTLPPTQLFNENWLLRLMIDWHATHPDAGPYPMAPMPGATWFAEAWLPSAFLPRFRKDRLAESWTHADGAVGHFSTGSRGWADLVLLPEARQLTVIEGKMFSRLSSGVRNAPWYDQAARTVACMAEILRRADRHPVELDELTYVLIAPRRRIDDGVFADELARGAILRKVRRRVEDYAGSRDDWFREWFVPTVRRVELLCLSWEEAIEAIAFHDPETGQEFDAFYNRCLHYNRPQAVTVLHDLRAGPAPEPDPELADLDDEPVRARAQVGGGAGPAPPDPPDPIRDAAIRRKG
;
A
#
# COMPACT_ATOMS: atom_id res chain seq x y z
N MET A 1 -34.24 -7.54 3.47
CA MET A 1 -35.00 -7.11 2.28
C MET A 1 -34.22 -6.15 1.37
N ILE A 2 -33.75 -4.98 1.82
CA ILE A 2 -32.98 -4.08 0.92
C ILE A 2 -31.56 -4.60 0.63
N LEU A 3 -30.87 -5.12 1.65
CA LEU A 3 -29.53 -5.69 1.51
C LEU A 3 -29.53 -6.92 0.58
N ASP A 4 -30.55 -7.77 0.65
CA ASP A 4 -30.71 -8.91 -0.25
C ASP A 4 -30.87 -8.49 -1.71
N ARG A 5 -31.59 -7.38 -1.95
CA ARG A 5 -31.73 -6.80 -3.30
C ARG A 5 -30.39 -6.25 -3.80
N ILE A 6 -29.61 -5.60 -2.94
CA ILE A 6 -28.27 -5.11 -3.29
C ILE A 6 -27.36 -6.30 -3.64
N ALA A 7 -27.32 -7.33 -2.79
CA ALA A 7 -26.54 -8.54 -3.05
C ALA A 7 -26.98 -9.22 -4.36
N SER A 8 -28.29 -9.28 -4.64
CA SER A 8 -28.80 -9.81 -5.90
C SER A 8 -28.34 -9.00 -7.11
N LEU A 9 -28.27 -7.67 -7.03
CA LEU A 9 -27.77 -6.82 -8.11
C LEU A 9 -26.26 -7.02 -8.33
N LEU A 10 -25.48 -7.12 -7.24
CA LEU A 10 -24.05 -7.36 -7.34
C LEU A 10 -23.75 -8.72 -7.97
N ARG A 11 -24.52 -9.77 -7.65
CA ARG A 11 -24.37 -11.11 -8.25
C ARG A 11 -24.59 -11.14 -9.77
N THR A 12 -25.29 -10.16 -10.36
CA THR A 12 -25.48 -10.12 -11.82
C THR A 12 -24.29 -9.52 -12.58
N CYS A 13 -23.32 -8.91 -11.89
CA CYS A 13 -22.19 -8.21 -12.51
C CYS A 13 -21.30 -9.13 -13.38
N ASP A 14 -21.28 -10.44 -13.15
CA ASP A 14 -20.49 -11.42 -13.89
C ASP A 14 -21.33 -12.25 -14.88
N GLY A 15 -22.60 -11.85 -15.11
CA GLY A 15 -23.55 -12.57 -15.94
C GLY A 15 -23.68 -12.03 -17.37
N ASN A 16 -24.46 -12.73 -18.20
CA ASN A 16 -24.71 -12.35 -19.60
C ASN A 16 -25.54 -11.06 -19.78
N ALA A 17 -26.18 -10.58 -18.72
CA ALA A 17 -27.01 -9.38 -18.72
C ALA A 17 -26.82 -8.60 -17.41
N PRO A 18 -25.64 -7.97 -17.19
CA PRO A 18 -25.32 -7.34 -15.93
C PRO A 18 -26.16 -6.08 -15.74
N THR A 19 -26.69 -5.90 -14.52
CA THR A 19 -27.48 -4.70 -14.17
C THR A 19 -26.58 -3.50 -13.82
N LEU A 20 -25.30 -3.75 -13.53
CA LEU A 20 -24.27 -2.77 -13.21
C LEU A 20 -23.00 -3.10 -14.00
N PRO A 21 -22.17 -2.11 -14.34
CA PRO A 21 -20.85 -2.38 -14.92
C PRO A 21 -20.03 -3.31 -14.00
N PRO A 22 -19.41 -4.39 -14.53
CA PRO A 22 -18.63 -5.32 -13.72
C PRO A 22 -17.52 -4.66 -12.90
N THR A 23 -16.94 -3.57 -13.42
CA THR A 23 -15.90 -2.77 -12.75
C THR A 23 -16.37 -2.07 -11.46
N GLN A 24 -17.67 -2.00 -11.19
CA GLN A 24 -18.16 -1.50 -9.89
C GLN A 24 -17.96 -2.51 -8.76
N LEU A 25 -17.95 -3.82 -9.08
CA LEU A 25 -17.71 -4.89 -8.12
C LEU A 25 -16.27 -5.40 -8.20
N PHE A 26 -15.83 -5.77 -9.40
CA PHE A 26 -14.49 -6.32 -9.62
C PHE A 26 -13.50 -5.18 -9.83
N ASN A 27 -12.95 -4.65 -8.73
CA ASN A 27 -11.91 -3.60 -8.73
C ASN A 27 -10.95 -3.77 -7.53
N GLU A 28 -9.88 -2.98 -7.53
CA GLU A 28 -8.87 -2.95 -6.46
C GLU A 28 -9.46 -2.68 -5.07
N ASN A 29 -10.46 -1.78 -4.97
CA ASN A 29 -10.99 -1.36 -3.67
C ASN A 29 -11.75 -2.51 -3.00
N TRP A 30 -12.58 -3.25 -3.74
CA TRP A 30 -13.25 -4.43 -3.19
C TRP A 30 -12.28 -5.53 -2.83
N LEU A 31 -11.29 -5.80 -3.69
CA LEU A 31 -10.28 -6.82 -3.40
C LEU A 31 -9.51 -6.48 -2.12
N LEU A 32 -9.09 -5.21 -1.97
CA LEU A 32 -8.39 -4.75 -0.78
C LEU A 32 -9.23 -4.90 0.50
N ARG A 33 -10.51 -4.49 0.44
CA ARG A 33 -11.44 -4.61 1.58
C ARG A 33 -11.58 -6.05 2.03
N LEU A 34 -11.76 -6.98 1.09
CA LEU A 34 -11.88 -8.40 1.38
C LEU A 34 -10.60 -8.93 2.02
N MET A 35 -9.41 -8.55 1.52
CA MET A 35 -8.13 -9.01 2.08
C MET A 35 -7.91 -8.51 3.50
N ILE A 36 -8.14 -7.22 3.75
CA ILE A 36 -8.01 -6.64 5.09
C ILE A 36 -9.01 -7.30 6.05
N ASP A 37 -10.26 -7.49 5.63
CA ASP A 37 -11.29 -8.13 6.42
C ASP A 37 -10.93 -9.58 6.77
N TRP A 38 -10.37 -10.33 5.82
CA TRP A 38 -9.89 -11.69 6.07
C TRP A 38 -8.81 -11.70 7.16
N HIS A 39 -7.79 -10.84 7.06
CA HIS A 39 -6.75 -10.76 8.10
C HIS A 39 -7.29 -10.27 9.45
N ALA A 40 -8.27 -9.36 9.45
CA ALA A 40 -8.92 -8.89 10.68
C ALA A 40 -9.74 -9.98 11.38
N THR A 41 -10.30 -10.93 10.61
CA THR A 41 -11.10 -12.05 11.12
C THR A 41 -10.30 -13.33 11.36
N HIS A 42 -9.05 -13.39 10.91
CA HIS A 42 -8.13 -14.52 11.08
C HIS A 42 -6.81 -14.10 11.77
N PRO A 43 -6.86 -13.59 13.02
CA PRO A 43 -5.67 -13.12 13.72
C PRO A 43 -4.62 -14.23 13.96
N ASP A 44 -5.05 -15.49 13.97
CA ASP A 44 -4.17 -16.66 14.15
C ASP A 44 -3.36 -17.02 12.88
N ALA A 45 -3.64 -16.40 11.73
CA ALA A 45 -2.84 -16.53 10.51
C ALA A 45 -1.43 -15.90 10.66
N GLY A 46 -1.17 -15.20 11.76
CA GLY A 46 0.12 -14.62 12.07
C GLY A 46 0.30 -13.20 11.52
N PRO A 47 1.48 -12.61 11.74
CA PRO A 47 1.73 -11.22 11.39
C PRO A 47 1.74 -11.04 9.87
N TYR A 48 0.90 -10.15 9.38
CA TYR A 48 0.87 -9.71 7.99
C TYR A 48 0.75 -8.19 7.93
N PRO A 49 1.35 -7.48 6.94
CA PRO A 49 1.34 -6.01 6.92
C PRO A 49 -0.05 -5.36 6.94
N MET A 50 -1.10 -6.09 6.54
CA MET A 50 -2.49 -5.63 6.55
C MET A 50 -3.32 -6.16 7.76
N ALA A 51 -2.70 -6.89 8.68
CA ALA A 51 -3.39 -7.46 9.84
C ALA A 51 -3.47 -6.42 10.99
N PRO A 52 -4.65 -6.18 11.59
CA PRO A 52 -4.77 -5.33 12.77
C PRO A 52 -4.08 -5.95 13.99
N MET A 53 -3.28 -5.15 14.71
CA MET A 53 -2.80 -5.51 16.05
C MET A 53 -3.96 -5.64 17.05
N PRO A 54 -3.77 -6.30 18.21
CA PRO A 54 -4.79 -6.35 19.25
C PRO A 54 -5.25 -4.94 19.67
N GLY A 55 -6.56 -4.67 19.52
CA GLY A 55 -7.17 -3.36 19.82
C GLY A 55 -7.13 -2.37 18.66
N ALA A 56 -6.49 -2.71 17.53
CA ALA A 56 -6.58 -1.96 16.29
C ALA A 56 -7.88 -2.30 15.52
N THR A 57 -8.19 -1.48 14.52
CA THR A 57 -9.30 -1.66 13.59
C THR A 57 -8.82 -1.40 12.17
N TRP A 58 -9.72 -1.55 11.19
CA TRP A 58 -9.48 -1.13 9.83
C TRP A 58 -10.63 -0.27 9.28
N PHE A 59 -10.32 0.53 8.27
CA PHE A 59 -11.31 1.37 7.59
C PHE A 59 -10.94 1.53 6.12
N ALA A 60 -11.93 1.44 5.24
CA ALA A 60 -11.76 1.66 3.81
C ALA A 60 -11.91 3.15 3.46
N GLU A 61 -11.20 3.61 2.43
CA GLU A 61 -11.34 4.97 1.89
C GLU A 61 -11.12 6.09 2.93
N ALA A 62 -10.17 5.87 3.84
CA ALA A 62 -9.88 6.80 4.94
C ALA A 62 -9.37 8.15 4.42
N TRP A 63 -9.85 9.24 5.03
CA TRP A 63 -9.41 10.60 4.70
C TRP A 63 -8.23 10.96 5.60
N LEU A 64 -7.08 11.15 4.97
CA LEU A 64 -5.84 11.51 5.63
C LEU A 64 -5.66 13.03 5.61
N PRO A 65 -5.44 13.67 6.77
CA PRO A 65 -5.19 15.09 6.84
C PRO A 65 -3.84 15.45 6.22
N SER A 66 -3.80 16.56 5.48
CA SER A 66 -2.57 17.11 4.91
C SER A 66 -1.98 18.20 5.82
N ALA A 67 -0.65 18.27 5.90
CA ALA A 67 0.05 19.42 6.48
C ALA A 67 -0.13 20.68 5.60
N PHE A 68 -0.54 20.50 4.34
CA PHE A 68 -0.67 21.53 3.33
C PHE A 68 -2.13 21.99 3.13
N LEU A 69 -3.00 21.83 4.15
CA LEU A 69 -4.38 22.35 4.11
C LEU A 69 -4.42 23.89 3.98
N PRO A 70 -5.54 24.47 3.49
CA PRO A 70 -5.65 25.91 3.28
C PRO A 70 -5.46 26.73 4.55
N ARG A 71 -4.55 27.71 4.51
CA ARG A 71 -4.35 28.68 5.61
C ARG A 71 -5.37 29.81 5.58
N PHE A 72 -5.81 30.17 4.37
CA PHE A 72 -6.80 31.20 4.09
C PHE A 72 -7.59 30.85 2.82
N ARG A 73 -8.67 31.58 2.56
CA ARG A 73 -9.53 31.35 1.38
C ARG A 73 -8.73 31.58 0.09
N LYS A 74 -8.79 30.63 -0.85
CA LYS A 74 -8.04 30.65 -2.13
C LYS A 74 -6.52 30.56 -1.98
N ASP A 75 -6.02 29.96 -0.89
CA ASP A 75 -4.61 29.62 -0.77
C ASP A 75 -4.17 28.72 -1.94
N ARG A 76 -3.32 29.26 -2.82
CA ARG A 76 -2.90 28.59 -4.07
C ARG A 76 -1.91 27.46 -3.83
N LEU A 77 -1.25 27.46 -2.67
CA LEU A 77 -0.37 26.37 -2.28
C LEU A 77 -1.16 25.23 -1.66
N ALA A 78 -2.39 25.48 -1.22
CA ALA A 78 -3.12 24.49 -0.45
C ALA A 78 -3.53 23.26 -1.25
N GLU A 79 -3.68 22.18 -0.51
CA GLU A 79 -4.20 20.90 -0.96
C GLU A 79 -5.45 20.53 -0.15
N SER A 80 -6.18 19.53 -0.66
CA SER A 80 -7.25 18.88 0.08
C SER A 80 -6.70 17.76 0.95
N TRP A 81 -7.60 17.05 1.60
CA TRP A 81 -7.32 15.76 2.22
C TRP A 81 -6.89 14.75 1.15
N THR A 82 -6.08 13.77 1.56
CA THR A 82 -5.72 12.62 0.72
C THR A 82 -6.65 11.47 1.06
N HIS A 83 -7.03 10.68 0.06
CA HIS A 83 -7.79 9.45 0.25
C HIS A 83 -6.83 8.29 0.16
N ALA A 84 -6.84 7.41 1.16
CA ALA A 84 -6.18 6.11 1.09
C ALA A 84 -7.22 5.03 0.84
N ASP A 85 -6.89 4.02 0.03
CA ASP A 85 -7.81 2.92 -0.26
C ASP A 85 -8.14 2.10 0.99
N GLY A 86 -7.18 1.95 1.91
CA GLY A 86 -7.38 1.33 3.22
C GLY A 86 -6.46 1.90 4.31
N ALA A 87 -6.90 1.78 5.56
CA ALA A 87 -6.09 2.05 6.74
C ALA A 87 -6.32 0.98 7.80
N VAL A 88 -5.25 0.58 8.49
CA VAL A 88 -5.27 -0.39 9.61
C VAL A 88 -4.50 0.21 10.78
N GLY A 89 -5.02 0.11 11.99
CA GLY A 89 -4.33 0.60 13.17
C GLY A 89 -5.23 1.06 14.29
N HIS A 90 -4.62 1.75 15.26
CA HIS A 90 -5.30 2.24 16.46
C HIS A 90 -5.80 3.66 16.21
N PHE A 91 -6.95 3.79 15.56
CA PHE A 91 -7.56 5.07 15.25
C PHE A 91 -9.08 5.03 15.44
N SER A 92 -9.68 6.20 15.44
CA SER A 92 -11.12 6.39 15.25
C SER A 92 -11.37 7.08 13.90
N THR A 93 -12.56 6.87 13.36
CA THR A 93 -13.08 7.62 12.21
C THR A 93 -14.35 8.37 12.58
N GLY A 94 -14.66 9.45 11.86
CA GLY A 94 -15.95 10.12 12.04
C GLY A 94 -15.92 11.37 12.93
N SER A 95 -14.76 11.85 13.35
CA SER A 95 -14.63 12.87 14.40
C SER A 95 -14.82 14.31 13.90
N ARG A 96 -14.39 14.60 12.66
CA ARG A 96 -14.44 15.91 11.98
C ARG A 96 -15.03 15.84 10.57
N GLY A 97 -15.27 14.64 10.07
CA GLY A 97 -15.98 14.30 8.84
C GLY A 97 -16.50 12.87 8.97
N TRP A 98 -17.10 12.29 7.93
CA TRP A 98 -17.59 10.91 8.05
C TRP A 98 -16.46 9.85 7.97
N ALA A 99 -15.32 10.23 7.37
CA ALA A 99 -14.21 9.32 7.06
C ALA A 99 -12.83 9.87 7.50
N ASP A 100 -12.78 10.90 8.35
CA ASP A 100 -11.51 11.44 8.84
C ASP A 100 -10.83 10.45 9.80
N LEU A 101 -9.55 10.16 9.56
CA LEU A 101 -8.77 9.31 10.43
C LEU A 101 -8.12 10.13 11.56
N VAL A 102 -8.39 9.73 12.81
CA VAL A 102 -7.74 10.30 14.01
C VAL A 102 -7.10 9.18 14.82
N LEU A 103 -5.77 9.24 14.93
CA LEU A 103 -4.98 8.28 15.69
C LEU A 103 -5.31 8.38 17.19
N LEU A 104 -5.40 7.23 17.87
CA LEU A 104 -5.60 7.19 19.31
C LEU A 104 -4.31 7.54 20.06
N PRO A 105 -4.37 8.11 21.28
CA PRO A 105 -3.17 8.51 22.03
C PRO A 105 -2.19 7.35 22.30
N GLU A 106 -2.73 6.16 22.56
CA GLU A 106 -1.94 4.94 22.84
C GLU A 106 -1.67 4.11 21.58
N ALA A 107 -1.77 4.71 20.39
CA ALA A 107 -1.62 3.98 19.15
C ALA A 107 -0.23 3.38 18.97
N ARG A 108 -0.21 2.09 18.65
CA ARG A 108 1.01 1.32 18.36
C ARG A 108 1.14 0.92 16.89
N GLN A 109 0.06 1.09 16.12
CA GLN A 109 -0.03 0.70 14.71
C GLN A 109 -0.71 1.81 13.90
N LEU A 110 -0.08 2.17 12.78
CA LEU A 110 -0.67 2.94 11.69
C LEU A 110 -0.12 2.39 10.36
N THR A 111 -0.96 1.66 9.65
CA THR A 111 -0.71 1.19 8.29
C THR A 111 -1.66 1.90 7.34
N VAL A 112 -1.09 2.55 6.32
CA VAL A 112 -1.85 3.12 5.21
C VAL A 112 -1.61 2.26 3.97
N ILE A 113 -2.69 1.94 3.24
CA ILE A 113 -2.64 0.99 2.13
C ILE A 113 -3.23 1.62 0.88
N GLU A 114 -2.53 1.46 -0.23
CA GLU A 114 -2.96 1.90 -1.56
C GLU A 114 -2.98 0.69 -2.48
N GLY A 115 -4.13 0.45 -3.12
CA GLY A 115 -4.33 -0.60 -4.10
C GLY A 115 -4.14 -0.06 -5.52
N LYS A 116 -3.47 -0.84 -6.37
CA LYS A 116 -3.42 -0.58 -7.81
C LYS A 116 -3.72 -1.85 -8.59
N MET A 117 -4.54 -1.74 -9.63
CA MET A 117 -4.66 -2.76 -10.68
C MET A 117 -3.75 -2.43 -11.86
N PHE A 118 -4.10 -1.39 -12.61
CA PHE A 118 -3.40 -1.02 -13.84
C PHE A 118 -2.95 0.44 -13.88
N SER A 119 -3.39 1.27 -12.94
CA SER A 119 -2.92 2.66 -12.84
C SER A 119 -1.53 2.72 -12.20
N ARG A 120 -0.77 3.78 -12.52
CA ARG A 120 0.38 4.19 -11.69
C ARG A 120 -0.14 4.91 -10.45
N LEU A 121 0.74 5.21 -9.51
CA LEU A 121 0.44 6.21 -8.48
C LEU A 121 0.13 7.55 -9.15
N SER A 122 -0.77 8.35 -8.55
CA SER A 122 -1.08 9.67 -9.10
C SER A 122 0.18 10.53 -9.14
N SER A 123 0.51 11.10 -10.30
CA SER A 123 1.76 11.83 -10.54
C SER A 123 1.88 13.11 -9.73
N GLY A 124 0.77 13.69 -9.30
CA GLY A 124 0.76 14.80 -8.35
C GLY A 124 -0.53 15.59 -8.31
N VAL A 125 -0.46 16.78 -7.70
CA VAL A 125 -1.62 17.68 -7.54
C VAL A 125 -1.51 18.89 -8.46
N ARG A 126 -2.64 19.56 -8.72
CA ARG A 126 -2.72 20.70 -9.65
C ARG A 126 -1.64 21.78 -9.40
N ASN A 127 -1.34 22.05 -8.13
CA ASN A 127 -0.40 23.10 -7.73
C ASN A 127 1.03 22.58 -7.45
N ALA A 128 1.24 21.26 -7.52
CA ALA A 128 2.54 20.61 -7.37
C ALA A 128 2.54 19.28 -8.17
N PRO A 129 2.75 19.34 -9.50
CA PRO A 129 2.66 18.17 -10.38
C PRO A 129 3.73 17.10 -10.16
N TRP A 130 4.74 17.40 -9.34
CA TRP A 130 5.83 16.50 -8.95
C TRP A 130 5.62 15.90 -7.55
N TYR A 131 4.56 16.32 -6.84
CA TYR A 131 4.22 15.86 -5.50
C TYR A 131 3.23 14.69 -5.60
N ASP A 132 3.77 13.53 -5.98
CA ASP A 132 2.99 12.32 -6.25
C ASP A 132 2.30 11.73 -5.01
N GLN A 133 1.49 10.71 -5.26
CA GLN A 133 0.69 10.05 -4.24
C GLN A 133 1.52 9.44 -3.11
N ALA A 134 2.68 8.82 -3.38
CA ALA A 134 3.51 8.23 -2.34
C ALA A 134 4.05 9.31 -1.40
N ALA A 135 4.62 10.39 -1.96
CA ALA A 135 5.11 11.51 -1.20
C ALA A 135 4.00 12.15 -0.36
N ARG A 136 2.82 12.31 -0.97
CA ARG A 136 1.65 12.88 -0.31
C ARG A 136 1.11 12.01 0.81
N THR A 137 1.04 10.70 0.61
CA THR A 137 0.54 9.77 1.62
C THR A 137 1.46 9.75 2.84
N VAL A 138 2.79 9.66 2.67
CA VAL A 138 3.74 9.68 3.80
C VAL A 138 3.72 11.03 4.53
N ALA A 139 3.59 12.15 3.81
CA ALA A 139 3.40 13.46 4.45
C ALA A 139 2.09 13.54 5.26
N CYS A 140 1.01 12.94 4.76
CA CYS A 140 -0.24 12.88 5.51
C CYS A 140 -0.13 11.98 6.75
N MET A 141 0.62 10.87 6.68
CA MET A 141 0.95 10.06 7.85
C MET A 141 1.69 10.87 8.92
N ALA A 142 2.68 11.67 8.54
CA ALA A 142 3.38 12.57 9.46
C ALA A 142 2.43 13.61 10.09
N GLU A 143 1.47 14.15 9.33
CA GLU A 143 0.47 15.07 9.87
C GLU A 143 -0.53 14.37 10.81
N ILE A 144 -0.90 13.11 10.56
CA ILE A 144 -1.71 12.31 11.49
C ILE A 144 -0.99 12.17 12.83
N LEU A 145 0.28 11.79 12.79
CA LEU A 145 1.13 11.64 13.99
C LEU A 145 1.26 12.95 14.76
N ARG A 146 1.54 14.06 14.06
CA ARG A 146 1.61 15.40 14.66
C ARG A 146 0.30 15.80 15.35
N ARG A 147 -0.85 15.56 14.71
CA ARG A 147 -2.16 15.93 15.27
C ARG A 147 -2.52 15.13 16.51
N ALA A 148 -2.02 13.91 16.61
CA ALA A 148 -2.21 13.03 17.75
C ALA A 148 -1.13 13.20 18.83
N ASP A 149 -0.12 14.04 18.57
CA ASP A 149 1.07 14.19 19.42
C ASP A 149 1.75 12.85 19.73
N ARG A 150 1.82 11.97 18.70
CA ARG A 150 2.39 10.62 18.79
C ARG A 150 3.62 10.54 17.90
N HIS A 151 4.81 10.56 18.49
CA HIS A 151 6.06 10.57 17.74
C HIS A 151 6.24 9.24 16.98
N PRO A 152 6.77 9.23 15.74
CA PRO A 152 6.89 8.01 14.92
C PRO A 152 7.57 6.82 15.61
N VAL A 153 8.54 7.10 16.49
CA VAL A 153 9.30 6.06 17.23
C VAL A 153 8.46 5.33 18.28
N GLU A 154 7.30 5.87 18.65
CA GLU A 154 6.41 5.28 19.64
C GLU A 154 5.42 4.27 19.03
N LEU A 155 5.39 4.16 17.70
CA LEU A 155 4.65 3.11 17.02
C LEU A 155 5.56 1.89 16.83
N ASP A 156 5.01 0.71 17.11
CA ASP A 156 5.66 -0.56 16.76
C ASP A 156 5.58 -0.78 15.25
N GLU A 157 4.43 -0.43 14.67
CA GLU A 157 4.15 -0.59 13.25
C GLU A 157 3.71 0.74 12.65
N LEU A 158 4.55 1.28 11.78
CA LEU A 158 4.28 2.47 10.99
C LEU A 158 4.62 2.13 9.55
N THR A 159 3.60 1.89 8.73
CA THR A 159 3.78 1.24 7.43
C THR A 159 2.99 1.93 6.34
N TYR A 160 3.60 2.12 5.18
CA TYR A 160 2.90 2.46 3.95
C TYR A 160 3.02 1.28 2.98
N VAL A 161 1.89 0.68 2.66
CA VAL A 161 1.80 -0.47 1.74
C VAL A 161 1.24 -0.01 0.40
N LEU A 162 1.98 -0.25 -0.66
CA LEU A 162 1.45 -0.32 -2.01
C LEU A 162 1.21 -1.79 -2.36
N ILE A 163 0.01 -2.13 -2.81
CA ILE A 163 -0.29 -3.47 -3.32
C ILE A 163 -0.71 -3.40 -4.79
N ALA A 164 -0.05 -4.19 -5.64
CA ALA A 164 -0.20 -4.14 -7.10
C ALA A 164 0.03 -5.53 -7.74
N PRO A 165 -0.34 -5.78 -9.01
CA PRO A 165 -0.02 -7.03 -9.67
C PRO A 165 1.49 -7.27 -9.71
N ARG A 166 1.96 -8.49 -9.48
CA ARG A 166 3.38 -8.84 -9.41
C ARG A 166 4.15 -8.34 -10.62
N ARG A 167 3.61 -8.55 -11.82
CA ARG A 167 4.19 -8.06 -13.07
C ARG A 167 4.48 -6.56 -13.07
N ARG A 168 3.59 -5.73 -12.49
CA ARG A 168 3.77 -4.27 -12.44
C ARG A 168 4.89 -3.86 -11.51
N ILE A 169 5.07 -4.62 -10.44
CA ILE A 169 6.15 -4.42 -9.48
C ILE A 169 7.48 -4.84 -10.12
N ASP A 170 7.50 -6.01 -10.77
CA ASP A 170 8.67 -6.54 -11.48
C ASP A 170 9.12 -5.63 -12.63
N ASP A 171 8.18 -5.01 -13.33
CA ASP A 171 8.43 -4.00 -14.38
C ASP A 171 8.97 -2.67 -13.80
N GLY A 172 9.15 -2.56 -12.48
CA GLY A 172 9.72 -1.40 -11.80
C GLY A 172 8.82 -0.16 -11.77
N VAL A 173 7.52 -0.31 -12.03
CA VAL A 173 6.59 0.80 -12.31
C VAL A 173 6.49 1.81 -11.16
N PHE A 174 6.77 1.38 -9.93
CA PHE A 174 6.62 2.16 -8.69
C PHE A 174 7.92 2.42 -7.94
N ALA A 175 9.06 1.94 -8.45
CA ALA A 175 10.33 1.93 -7.73
C ALA A 175 10.77 3.36 -7.36
N ASP A 176 10.68 4.28 -8.32
CA ASP A 176 11.09 5.68 -8.14
C ASP A 176 10.13 6.45 -7.23
N GLU A 177 8.82 6.16 -7.29
CA GLU A 177 7.82 6.82 -6.45
C GLU A 177 7.93 6.37 -4.99
N LEU A 178 8.21 5.09 -4.73
CA LEU A 178 8.35 4.56 -3.37
C LEU A 178 9.77 4.69 -2.78
N ALA A 179 10.75 5.12 -3.56
CA ALA A 179 12.09 5.39 -3.04
C ALA A 179 12.04 6.45 -1.93
N ARG A 180 12.53 6.10 -0.74
CA ARG A 180 12.48 6.94 0.47
C ARG A 180 13.08 8.33 0.23
N GLY A 181 14.25 8.38 -0.41
CA GLY A 181 14.89 9.64 -0.77
C GLY A 181 14.10 10.46 -1.79
N ALA A 182 13.41 9.82 -2.74
CA ALA A 182 12.53 10.51 -3.67
C ALA A 182 11.32 11.13 -2.96
N ILE A 183 10.68 10.41 -2.03
CA ILE A 183 9.61 10.92 -1.17
C ILE A 183 10.10 12.12 -0.35
N LEU A 184 11.26 12.00 0.29
CA LEU A 184 11.87 13.05 1.07
C LEU A 184 12.15 14.32 0.25
N ARG A 185 12.78 14.19 -0.93
CA ARG A 185 13.06 15.32 -1.82
C ARG A 185 11.78 16.02 -2.28
N LYS A 186 10.76 15.25 -2.66
CA LYS A 186 9.45 15.81 -3.06
C LYS A 186 8.83 16.57 -1.88
N VAL A 187 8.74 15.99 -0.69
CA VAL A 187 8.14 16.68 0.47
C VAL A 187 8.95 17.90 0.90
N ARG A 188 10.28 17.85 0.85
CA ARG A 188 11.15 19.01 1.12
C ARG A 188 10.85 20.16 0.16
N ARG A 189 10.86 19.87 -1.14
CA ARG A 189 10.47 20.87 -2.17
C ARG A 189 9.09 21.45 -1.89
N ARG A 190 8.18 20.64 -1.35
CA ARG A 190 6.83 21.10 -0.98
C ARG A 190 6.82 22.03 0.21
N VAL A 191 7.67 21.78 1.18
CA VAL A 191 7.86 22.65 2.36
C VAL A 191 8.48 23.98 1.97
N GLU A 192 9.42 24.00 1.04
CA GLU A 192 10.07 25.22 0.52
C GLU A 192 9.06 26.19 -0.11
N ASP A 193 8.02 25.70 -0.79
CA ASP A 193 6.92 26.53 -1.34
C ASP A 193 6.25 27.40 -0.25
N TYR A 194 6.34 27.00 1.03
CA TYR A 194 5.72 27.65 2.18
C TYR A 194 6.63 28.64 2.90
N ALA A 195 7.83 28.92 2.36
CA ALA A 195 8.75 29.97 2.82
C ALA A 195 8.98 29.96 4.34
N GLY A 196 9.38 28.82 4.90
CA GLY A 196 9.73 28.67 6.32
C GLY A 196 8.57 28.25 7.23
N SER A 197 7.32 28.49 6.84
CA SER A 197 6.16 28.21 7.71
C SER A 197 5.87 26.72 7.95
N ARG A 198 6.61 25.82 7.28
CA ARG A 198 6.49 24.37 7.41
C ARG A 198 7.79 23.68 7.83
N ASP A 199 8.83 24.44 8.14
CA ASP A 199 10.17 23.90 8.42
C ASP A 199 10.20 23.09 9.72
N ASP A 200 9.54 23.57 10.77
CA ASP A 200 9.46 22.85 12.05
C ASP A 200 8.70 21.53 11.89
N TRP A 201 7.55 21.55 11.22
CA TRP A 201 6.83 20.31 10.89
C TRP A 201 7.69 19.33 10.08
N PHE A 202 8.43 19.85 9.10
CA PHE A 202 9.29 19.01 8.28
C PHE A 202 10.39 18.33 9.11
N ARG A 203 11.10 19.11 9.94
CA ARG A 203 12.21 18.62 10.78
C ARG A 203 11.73 17.70 11.91
N GLU A 204 10.68 18.08 12.61
CA GLU A 204 10.26 17.43 13.86
C GLU A 204 9.31 16.26 13.62
N TRP A 205 8.56 16.26 12.51
CA TRP A 205 7.52 15.25 12.26
C TRP A 205 7.76 14.47 10.98
N PHE A 206 7.96 15.15 9.85
CA PHE A 206 8.08 14.46 8.58
C PHE A 206 9.38 13.66 8.48
N VAL A 207 10.55 14.25 8.79
CA VAL A 207 11.84 13.57 8.70
C VAL A 207 11.89 12.32 9.60
N PRO A 208 11.45 12.36 10.89
CA PRO A 208 11.35 11.15 11.70
C PRO A 208 10.35 10.13 11.13
N THR A 209 9.22 10.57 10.59
CA THR A 209 8.22 9.69 9.97
C THR A 209 8.80 8.97 8.78
N VAL A 210 9.36 9.70 7.81
CA VAL A 210 9.94 9.11 6.60
C VAL A 210 11.19 8.30 6.87
N ARG A 211 11.84 8.42 8.04
CA ARG A 211 12.91 7.49 8.47
C ARG A 211 12.34 6.20 9.05
N ARG A 212 11.27 6.31 9.83
CA ARG A 212 10.68 5.19 10.58
C ARG A 212 9.69 4.34 9.79
N VAL A 213 8.99 4.95 8.84
CA VAL A 213 7.93 4.28 8.07
C VAL A 213 8.52 3.15 7.24
N GLU A 214 7.96 1.95 7.36
CA GLU A 214 8.26 0.85 6.46
C GLU A 214 7.51 1.07 5.15
N LEU A 215 8.24 1.15 4.04
CA LEU A 215 7.67 1.32 2.70
C LEU A 215 7.65 -0.07 2.06
N LEU A 216 6.45 -0.62 1.87
CA LEU A 216 6.27 -1.97 1.35
C LEU A 216 5.60 -1.92 -0.02
N CYS A 217 6.08 -2.74 -0.94
CA CYS A 217 5.41 -3.04 -2.19
C CYS A 217 5.11 -4.53 -2.23
N LEU A 218 3.84 -4.88 -2.09
CA LEU A 218 3.36 -6.27 -2.05
C LEU A 218 2.62 -6.60 -3.35
N SER A 219 2.72 -7.86 -3.76
CA SER A 219 1.93 -8.36 -4.86
C SER A 219 0.54 -8.81 -4.40
N TRP A 220 -0.51 -8.62 -5.21
CA TRP A 220 -1.82 -9.21 -4.92
C TRP A 220 -1.73 -10.73 -4.82
N GLU A 221 -0.93 -11.32 -5.71
CA GLU A 221 -0.66 -12.75 -5.77
C GLU A 221 0.03 -13.25 -4.49
N GLU A 222 1.01 -12.52 -3.93
CA GLU A 222 1.62 -12.86 -2.63
C GLU A 222 0.61 -12.82 -1.48
N ALA A 223 -0.29 -11.84 -1.47
CA ALA A 223 -1.35 -11.76 -0.46
C ALA A 223 -2.35 -12.91 -0.58
N ILE A 224 -2.72 -13.30 -1.80
CA ILE A 224 -3.60 -14.44 -2.06
C ILE A 224 -2.91 -15.74 -1.67
N GLU A 225 -1.64 -15.91 -2.00
CA GLU A 225 -0.82 -17.07 -1.60
C GLU A 225 -0.76 -17.20 -0.07
N ALA A 226 -0.60 -16.08 0.65
CA ALA A 226 -0.61 -16.07 2.11
C ALA A 226 -1.97 -16.51 2.68
N ILE A 227 -3.09 -16.02 2.13
CA ILE A 227 -4.43 -16.46 2.52
C ILE A 227 -4.60 -17.96 2.23
N ALA A 228 -4.27 -18.40 1.02
CA ALA A 228 -4.42 -19.77 0.56
C ALA A 228 -3.61 -20.78 1.39
N PHE A 229 -2.48 -20.36 1.96
CA PHE A 229 -1.68 -21.19 2.85
C PHE A 229 -2.44 -21.57 4.13
N HIS A 230 -3.25 -20.66 4.67
CA HIS A 230 -4.03 -20.88 5.89
C HIS A 230 -5.45 -21.39 5.60
N ASP A 231 -6.05 -20.93 4.51
CA ASP A 231 -7.40 -21.27 4.07
C ASP A 231 -7.43 -21.44 2.55
N PRO A 232 -7.20 -22.67 2.04
CA PRO A 232 -7.13 -22.94 0.61
C PRO A 232 -8.43 -22.64 -0.15
N GLU A 233 -9.59 -22.84 0.49
CA GLU A 233 -10.90 -22.61 -0.13
C GLU A 233 -11.10 -21.11 -0.35
N THR A 234 -10.92 -20.31 0.71
CA THR A 234 -10.99 -18.84 0.59
C THR A 234 -9.92 -18.32 -0.36
N GLY A 235 -8.70 -18.85 -0.30
CA GLY A 235 -7.62 -18.48 -1.24
C GLY A 235 -8.02 -18.66 -2.71
N GLN A 236 -8.73 -19.75 -3.04
CA GLN A 236 -9.25 -19.98 -4.39
C GLN A 236 -10.33 -18.96 -4.78
N GLU A 237 -11.20 -18.57 -3.84
CA GLU A 237 -12.20 -17.52 -4.09
C GLU A 237 -11.55 -16.16 -4.36
N PHE A 238 -10.52 -15.82 -3.61
CA PHE A 238 -9.72 -14.60 -3.81
C PHE A 238 -9.02 -14.59 -5.16
N ASP A 239 -8.39 -15.70 -5.57
CA ASP A 239 -7.77 -15.83 -6.89
C ASP A 239 -8.80 -15.65 -8.01
N ALA A 240 -9.97 -16.28 -7.90
CA ALA A 240 -11.05 -16.11 -8.87
C ALA A 240 -11.58 -14.67 -8.93
N PHE A 241 -11.69 -13.98 -7.78
CA PHE A 241 -12.08 -12.58 -7.73
C PHE A 241 -11.02 -11.67 -8.35
N TYR A 242 -9.75 -11.88 -8.01
CA TYR A 242 -8.62 -11.13 -8.56
C TYR A 242 -8.53 -11.28 -10.09
N ASN A 243 -8.70 -12.49 -10.62
CA ASN A 243 -8.72 -12.72 -12.06
C ASN A 243 -9.86 -11.98 -12.76
N ARG A 244 -11.03 -11.82 -12.12
CA ARG A 244 -12.12 -10.97 -12.63
C ARG A 244 -11.75 -9.48 -12.57
N CYS A 245 -11.09 -9.02 -11.52
CA CYS A 245 -10.55 -7.65 -11.46
C CYS A 245 -9.59 -7.39 -12.63
N LEU A 246 -8.67 -8.33 -12.90
CA LEU A 246 -7.75 -8.21 -14.04
C LEU A 246 -8.51 -8.21 -15.37
N HIS A 247 -9.48 -9.10 -15.55
CA HIS A 247 -10.25 -9.20 -16.79
C HIS A 247 -11.00 -7.91 -17.11
N TYR A 248 -11.77 -7.38 -16.15
CA TYR A 248 -12.65 -6.24 -16.38
C TYR A 248 -11.94 -4.88 -16.38
N ASN A 249 -10.77 -4.75 -15.72
CA ASN A 249 -10.04 -3.49 -15.63
C ASN A 249 -8.85 -3.38 -16.58
N ARG A 250 -8.60 -4.39 -17.42
CA ARG A 250 -7.53 -4.34 -18.42
C ARG A 250 -7.64 -3.05 -19.24
N PRO A 251 -6.56 -2.24 -19.35
CA PRO A 251 -6.57 -1.08 -20.22
C PRO A 251 -6.89 -1.54 -21.64
N GLN A 252 -7.98 -1.03 -22.21
CA GLN A 252 -8.15 -1.12 -23.66
C GLN A 252 -6.98 -0.35 -24.28
N ALA A 253 -6.39 -0.87 -25.34
CA ALA A 253 -5.23 -0.28 -26.01
C ALA A 253 -5.58 1.11 -26.57
N VAL A 254 -5.59 2.11 -25.71
CA VAL A 254 -5.61 3.52 -26.04
C VAL A 254 -4.16 3.95 -25.95
N THR A 255 -3.59 4.30 -27.09
CA THR A 255 -2.23 4.78 -27.26
C THR A 255 -1.90 5.85 -26.21
N VAL A 256 -1.11 5.48 -25.19
CA VAL A 256 -0.72 6.40 -24.11
C VAL A 256 0.40 7.28 -24.63
N LEU A 257 0.04 8.47 -25.10
CA LEU A 257 0.97 9.52 -25.49
C LEU A 257 1.10 10.51 -24.32
N HIS A 258 1.65 10.05 -23.20
CA HIS A 258 1.99 10.90 -22.06
C HIS A 258 3.13 10.26 -21.26
N ASP A 259 4.37 10.55 -21.62
CA ASP A 259 5.54 10.28 -20.77
C ASP A 259 6.72 11.14 -21.22
N LEU A 260 6.73 12.44 -20.87
CA LEU A 260 7.92 13.31 -20.94
C LEU A 260 7.71 14.59 -20.09
N ARG A 261 7.41 14.49 -18.79
CA ARG A 261 7.47 15.64 -17.87
C ARG A 261 7.95 15.28 -16.47
N ALA A 262 9.02 14.50 -16.36
CA ALA A 262 9.87 14.54 -15.18
C ALA A 262 11.08 15.43 -15.53
N GLY A 263 11.17 16.61 -14.91
CA GLY A 263 12.40 17.40 -14.98
C GLY A 263 13.53 16.69 -14.21
N PRO A 264 14.81 17.05 -14.46
CA PRO A 264 15.92 16.46 -13.73
C PRO A 264 15.74 16.68 -12.22
N ALA A 265 16.07 15.65 -11.43
CA ALA A 265 16.04 15.73 -9.99
C ALA A 265 17.07 16.79 -9.50
N PRO A 266 16.73 17.61 -8.50
CA PRO A 266 17.71 18.48 -7.85
C PRO A 266 18.81 17.64 -7.16
N GLU A 267 20.01 18.21 -7.03
CA GLU A 267 21.16 17.54 -6.40
C GLU A 267 20.88 17.18 -4.93
N PRO A 268 21.42 16.03 -4.44
CA PRO A 268 21.18 15.57 -3.07
C PRO A 268 21.82 16.49 -2.03
N ASP A 269 21.09 16.73 -0.94
CA ASP A 269 21.54 17.50 0.23
C ASP A 269 22.48 16.63 1.08
N PRO A 270 23.72 17.08 1.39
CA PRO A 270 24.68 16.30 2.16
C PRO A 270 24.22 15.94 3.58
N GLU A 271 23.27 16.67 4.19
CA GLU A 271 22.69 16.29 5.48
C GLU A 271 21.70 15.11 5.40
N LEU A 272 21.32 14.71 4.17
CA LEU A 272 20.34 13.64 3.90
C LEU A 272 20.94 12.47 3.12
N ALA A 273 22.25 12.47 2.88
CA ALA A 273 22.95 11.46 2.07
C ALA A 273 22.73 10.02 2.59
N ASP A 274 22.55 9.85 3.91
CA ASP A 274 22.36 8.54 4.54
C ASP A 274 20.94 7.93 4.31
N LEU A 275 20.04 8.63 3.61
CA LEU A 275 18.66 8.18 3.35
C LEU A 275 18.41 7.74 1.90
N ASP A 276 19.32 8.05 0.99
CA ASP A 276 19.38 7.50 -0.35
C ASP A 276 20.24 6.23 -0.24
N ASP A 277 19.66 5.01 -0.34
CA ASP A 277 20.34 3.80 -0.89
C ASP A 277 19.74 2.43 -0.52
N GLU A 278 18.70 2.32 0.32
CA GLU A 278 18.01 1.03 0.47
C GLU A 278 16.87 0.91 -0.56
N PRO A 279 17.00 0.09 -1.63
CA PRO A 279 15.88 -0.22 -2.50
C PRO A 279 14.72 -0.76 -1.66
N VAL A 280 13.50 -0.35 -2.00
CA VAL A 280 12.27 -0.86 -1.38
C VAL A 280 12.35 -2.39 -1.42
N ARG A 281 12.52 -3.01 -0.25
CA ARG A 281 12.67 -4.46 -0.15
C ARG A 281 11.31 -5.06 -0.49
N ALA A 282 11.17 -5.68 -1.66
CA ALA A 282 10.14 -6.69 -1.86
C ALA A 282 10.36 -7.75 -0.77
N ARG A 283 9.35 -8.00 0.06
CA ARG A 283 9.49 -8.92 1.18
C ARG A 283 9.47 -10.35 0.64
N ALA A 284 10.64 -10.91 0.35
CA ALA A 284 10.77 -12.32 0.03
C ALA A 284 10.45 -13.16 1.27
N GLN A 285 9.31 -13.87 1.21
CA GLN A 285 8.90 -15.04 2.00
C GLN A 285 8.87 -14.91 3.54
N VAL A 286 7.65 -14.89 4.08
CA VAL A 286 7.36 -15.44 5.42
C VAL A 286 6.92 -16.89 5.22
N GLY A 287 7.67 -17.86 5.76
CA GLY A 287 7.16 -19.24 5.95
C GLY A 287 7.82 -20.39 5.19
N GLY A 288 9.08 -20.32 4.80
CA GLY A 288 9.84 -21.50 4.36
C GLY A 288 10.38 -22.28 5.57
N GLY A 289 9.56 -23.15 6.18
CA GLY A 289 10.11 -24.19 7.05
C GLY A 289 11.15 -24.99 6.25
N ALA A 290 12.34 -25.18 6.82
CA ALA A 290 13.41 -25.97 6.22
C ALA A 290 12.91 -27.39 5.95
N GLY A 291 12.36 -27.63 4.76
CA GLY A 291 12.16 -28.96 4.23
C GLY A 291 13.52 -29.64 4.08
N PRO A 292 13.62 -30.97 4.33
CA PRO A 292 14.87 -31.67 4.15
C PRO A 292 15.38 -31.47 2.72
N ALA A 293 16.69 -31.27 2.59
CA ALA A 293 17.34 -31.14 1.30
C ALA A 293 16.90 -32.28 0.36
N PRO A 294 16.65 -31.98 -0.92
CA PRO A 294 16.35 -33.04 -1.90
C PRO A 294 17.50 -34.05 -1.87
N PRO A 295 17.20 -35.37 -1.92
CA PRO A 295 18.24 -36.39 -1.93
C PRO A 295 19.16 -36.17 -3.13
N ASP A 296 20.46 -36.36 -2.88
CA ASP A 296 21.47 -36.28 -3.94
C ASP A 296 21.07 -37.18 -5.13
N PRO A 297 21.30 -36.72 -6.37
CA PRO A 297 21.07 -37.56 -7.53
C PRO A 297 21.90 -38.85 -7.40
N PRO A 298 21.33 -40.02 -7.79
CA PRO A 298 21.97 -41.31 -7.58
C PRO A 298 23.36 -41.33 -8.24
N ASP A 299 24.37 -41.66 -7.43
CA ASP A 299 25.75 -41.84 -7.87
C ASP A 299 25.85 -43.12 -8.72
N PRO A 300 26.04 -43.01 -10.05
CA PRO A 300 26.04 -44.16 -10.95
C PRO A 300 27.23 -45.11 -10.70
N ILE A 301 28.23 -44.71 -9.89
CA ILE A 301 29.39 -45.52 -9.56
C ILE A 301 29.12 -46.39 -8.31
N ARG A 302 28.24 -45.96 -7.41
CA ARG A 302 27.90 -46.70 -6.18
C ARG A 302 26.89 -47.84 -6.41
N ASP A 303 25.99 -47.70 -7.37
CA ASP A 303 24.94 -48.69 -7.65
C ASP A 303 25.40 -49.89 -8.50
N ALA A 304 26.58 -49.80 -9.13
CA ALA A 304 27.17 -50.91 -9.89
C ALA A 304 27.74 -52.02 -8.98
N ALA A 305 27.94 -51.77 -7.69
CA ALA A 305 28.54 -52.72 -6.74
C ALA A 305 27.53 -53.66 -6.05
N ILE A 306 26.22 -53.42 -6.17
CA ILE A 306 25.18 -54.18 -5.46
C ILE A 306 24.51 -55.26 -6.35
N ARG A 307 24.73 -55.27 -7.67
CA ARG A 307 24.15 -56.27 -8.59
C ARG A 307 25.06 -57.46 -8.94
N ARG A 308 25.95 -57.87 -8.03
CA ARG A 308 26.70 -59.14 -8.13
C ARG A 308 26.64 -59.93 -6.83
N LYS A 309 25.44 -60.36 -6.44
CA LYS A 309 25.16 -61.53 -5.59
C LYS A 309 23.62 -61.64 -5.47
N GLY A 310 23.06 -62.61 -6.17
CA GLY A 310 21.62 -62.84 -6.31
C GLY A 310 21.32 -63.39 -7.69
#